data_AF-A0A0F8Z815-F1
#
_entry.id   AF-A0A0F8Z815-F1
#
_cell.length_a   1.000
_cell.length_b   1.000
_cell.length_c   1.000
_cell.angle_alpha   90.00
_cell.angle_beta   90.00
_cell.angle_gamma   90.00
#
_symmetry.space_group_name_H-M   'P 1'
#
loop_
_entity.id
_entity.type
_entity.pdbx_description
1 polymer ?
#
loop_
_entity_poly.entity_id
_entity_poly.type
_entity_poly.pdbx_seq_one_letter_code
_entity_poly.pdbx_strand_id
1 'polypeptide(L)'
;GMAAWFIRFAGCNLSCIWCDTDHSKKLNLGEEHILDWISKDNDKCKNIVLTGGEPSLQDLKPLLLKLKEKEKIHIQQDKWSLMFQH
;
A
#
# COMPACT_ATOMS: atom_id res chain seq x y z
N GLY A 1 14.59 -8.55 10.96
CA GLY A 1 13.62 -8.08 9.94
C GLY A 1 12.65 -9.20 9.61
N MET A 2 11.46 -8.88 9.13
CA MET A 2 10.43 -9.85 8.75
C MET A 2 10.08 -9.63 7.27
N ALA A 3 9.89 -10.70 6.49
CA ALA A 3 9.52 -10.59 5.08
C ALA A 3 8.14 -9.93 4.94
N ALA A 4 8.03 -8.93 4.06
CA ALA A 4 6.81 -8.18 3.80
C ALA A 4 6.69 -7.77 2.33
N TRP A 5 5.47 -7.78 1.82
CA TRP A 5 5.10 -7.13 0.57
C TRP A 5 4.88 -5.63 0.83
N PHE A 6 5.53 -4.78 0.05
CA PHE A 6 5.33 -3.33 0.13
C PHE A 6 4.49 -2.86 -1.05
N ILE A 7 3.29 -2.35 -0.78
CA ILE A 7 2.39 -1.76 -1.77
C ILE A 7 2.48 -0.25 -1.62
N ARG A 8 3.13 0.39 -2.61
CA ARG A 8 3.32 1.84 -2.66
C ARG A 8 2.24 2.48 -3.54
N PHE A 9 1.37 3.29 -2.95
CA PHE A 9 0.33 4.01 -3.72
C PHE A 9 0.90 5.24 -4.42
N ALA A 10 0.30 5.56 -5.56
CA ALA A 10 0.62 6.75 -6.34
C ALA A 10 -0.30 7.92 -5.95
N GLY A 11 0.24 9.14 -6.08
CA GLY A 11 -0.46 10.38 -5.73
C GLY A 11 -0.32 10.72 -4.25
N CYS A 12 0.15 11.93 -3.97
CA CYS A 12 0.20 12.52 -2.64
C CYS A 12 -0.45 13.91 -2.74
N ASN A 13 -1.26 14.29 -1.76
CA ASN A 13 -1.85 15.63 -1.67
C ASN A 13 -0.89 16.63 -1.00
N LEU A 14 0.27 16.18 -0.52
CA LEU A 14 1.31 17.01 0.04
C LEU A 14 2.37 17.33 -1.03
N SER A 15 2.64 18.62 -1.25
CA SER A 15 3.73 19.09 -2.11
C SER A 15 5.03 19.20 -1.32
N CYS A 16 5.49 18.09 -0.74
CA CYS A 16 6.69 18.07 0.10
C CYS A 16 7.95 18.39 -0.72
N ILE A 17 8.68 19.45 -0.36
CA ILE A 17 9.94 19.84 -1.01
C ILE A 17 11.08 18.85 -0.76
N TRP A 18 10.98 18.03 0.30
CA TRP A 18 11.94 17.00 0.68
C TRP A 18 11.51 15.58 0.26
N CYS A 19 10.49 15.44 -0.59
CA CYS A 19 10.08 14.12 -1.09
C CYS A 19 11.06 13.64 -2.17
N ASP A 20 11.76 12.51 -1.92
CA ASP A 20 12.64 11.90 -2.92
C ASP A 20 11.89 11.12 -4.01
N THR A 21 10.58 10.93 -3.83
CA THR A 21 9.79 9.99 -4.61
C THR A 21 9.24 10.65 -5.87
N ASP A 22 9.60 10.11 -7.04
CA ASP A 22 9.03 10.51 -8.33
C ASP A 22 7.54 10.11 -8.42
N HIS A 23 6.67 11.12 -8.32
CA HIS A 23 5.21 10.95 -8.38
C HIS A 23 4.63 10.92 -9.81
N SER A 24 5.46 11.03 -10.85
CA SER A 24 5.01 11.04 -12.25
C SER A 24 4.53 9.66 -12.73
N LYS A 25 5.08 8.59 -12.15
CA LYS A 25 4.74 7.21 -12.51
C LYS A 25 3.51 6.76 -11.74
N LYS A 26 2.44 6.47 -12.48
CA LYS A 26 1.16 5.99 -11.93
C LYS A 26 0.68 4.80 -12.76
N LEU A 27 0.25 3.76 -12.06
CA LEU A 27 -0.43 2.60 -12.65
C LEU A 27 -1.81 2.51 -12.01
N ASN A 28 -2.85 2.44 -12.83
CA ASN A 28 -4.19 2.12 -12.36
C ASN A 28 -4.33 0.61 -12.38
N LEU A 29 -4.34 -0.01 -11.20
CA LEU A 29 -4.46 -1.45 -11.02
C LEU A 29 -5.70 -1.72 -10.18
N GLY A 30 -6.51 -2.69 -10.62
CA GLY A 30 -7.56 -3.25 -9.77
C GLY A 30 -6.97 -4.17 -8.70
N GLU A 31 -7.74 -4.41 -7.65
CA GLU A 31 -7.29 -5.21 -6.51
C GLU A 31 -6.99 -6.67 -6.88
N GLU A 32 -7.60 -7.21 -7.93
CA GLU A 32 -7.30 -8.55 -8.48
C GLU A 32 -5.84 -8.67 -8.94
N HIS A 33 -5.31 -7.64 -9.61
CA HIS A 33 -3.91 -7.64 -10.06
C HIS A 33 -2.94 -7.66 -8.88
N ILE A 34 -3.29 -6.95 -7.80
CA ILE A 34 -2.48 -6.90 -6.58
C ILE A 34 -2.47 -8.27 -5.90
N LEU A 35 -3.63 -8.93 -5.82
CA LEU A 35 -3.76 -10.26 -5.23
C LEU A 35 -3.01 -11.31 -6.04
N ASP A 36 -3.05 -11.22 -7.37
CA ASP A 36 -2.28 -12.09 -8.28
C ASP A 36 -0.77 -11.92 -8.13
N TRP A 37 -0.27 -10.74 -7.73
CA TRP A 37 1.14 -10.57 -7.42
C TRP A 37 1.52 -11.15 -6.08
N ILE A 38 0.70 -10.92 -5.05
CA ILE A 38 0.95 -11.45 -3.71
C ILE A 38 0.93 -12.98 -3.73
N SER A 39 0.05 -13.60 -4.53
CA SER A 39 -0.07 -15.05 -4.62
C SER A 39 1.13 -15.75 -5.25
N LYS A 40 1.99 -15.05 -6.01
CA LYS A 40 3.19 -15.62 -6.67
C LYS A 40 4.20 -16.23 -5.69
N ASP A 41 4.21 -15.80 -4.44
CA ASP A 41 5.09 -16.36 -3.40
C ASP A 41 4.42 -17.52 -2.61
N ASN A 42 3.31 -18.08 -3.11
CA ASN A 42 2.58 -19.19 -2.48
C ASN A 42 2.27 -18.95 -0.99
N ASP A 43 1.84 -17.73 -0.65
CA ASP A 43 1.49 -17.30 0.72
C ASP A 43 2.63 -17.49 1.76
N LYS A 44 3.90 -17.57 1.34
CA LYS A 44 5.07 -17.61 2.24
C LYS A 44 5.23 -16.28 2.98
N CYS A 45 5.13 -15.17 2.26
CA CYS A 45 5.12 -13.83 2.85
C CYS A 45 3.71 -13.41 3.27
N LYS A 46 3.53 -13.16 4.58
CA LYS A 46 2.24 -12.88 5.23
C LYS A 46 2.03 -11.43 5.62
N ASN A 47 3.09 -10.62 5.55
CA ASN A 47 3.00 -9.22 5.95
C ASN A 47 2.84 -8.36 4.71
N ILE A 48 1.92 -7.41 4.79
CA ILE A 48 1.69 -6.44 3.75
C ILE A 48 1.78 -5.06 4.39
N VAL A 49 2.65 -4.22 3.86
CA VAL A 49 2.81 -2.83 4.24
C VAL A 49 2.22 -1.98 3.13
N LEU A 50 1.15 -1.26 3.47
CA LEU A 50 0.47 -0.30 2.60
C LEU A 50 1.07 1.08 2.89
N THR A 51 1.75 1.67 1.90
CA THR A 51 2.55 2.89 2.09
C THR A 51 2.55 3.77 0.84
N GLY A 52 3.26 4.89 0.91
CA GLY A 52 3.52 5.81 -0.20
C GLY A 52 2.32 6.57 -0.72
N GLY A 53 2.62 7.65 -1.44
CA GLY A 53 1.60 8.64 -1.78
C GLY A 53 0.90 9.11 -0.51
N GLU A 54 -0.41 9.31 -0.61
CA GLU A 54 -1.29 9.32 0.56
C GLU A 54 -2.30 8.18 0.40
N PRO A 55 -2.15 7.05 1.12
CA PRO A 55 -3.04 5.89 0.98
C PRO A 55 -4.51 6.23 1.26
N SER A 56 -4.79 7.25 2.08
CA SER A 56 -6.16 7.71 2.35
C SER A 56 -6.85 8.39 1.16
N LEU A 57 -6.12 8.73 0.10
CA LEU A 57 -6.70 9.23 -1.16
C LEU A 57 -7.31 8.12 -2.01
N GLN A 58 -7.02 6.85 -1.71
CA GLN A 58 -7.48 5.69 -2.47
C GLN A 58 -8.61 4.98 -1.69
N ASP A 59 -9.61 4.44 -2.40
CA ASP A 59 -10.58 3.55 -1.75
C ASP A 59 -9.95 2.17 -1.54
N LEU A 60 -9.33 1.98 -0.37
CA LEU A 60 -8.66 0.73 -0.02
C LEU A 60 -9.61 -0.34 0.48
N LYS A 61 -10.90 -0.04 0.71
CA LYS A 61 -11.85 -1.02 1.30
C LYS A 61 -11.93 -2.32 0.50
N PRO A 62 -12.06 -2.32 -0.84
CA PRO A 62 -12.18 -3.56 -1.61
C PRO A 62 -10.93 -4.45 -1.47
N LEU A 63 -9.75 -3.83 -1.52
CA LEU A 63 -8.47 -4.54 -1.33
C LEU A 63 -8.35 -5.10 0.09
N LEU A 64 -8.64 -4.30 1.10
CA LEU A 64 -8.54 -4.72 2.51
C LEU A 64 -9.49 -5.86 2.85
N LEU A 65 -10.70 -5.88 2.28
CA LEU A 65 -11.65 -6.99 2.47
C LEU A 65 -11.09 -8.29 1.89
N LYS A 66 -10.63 -8.28 0.64
CA LYS A 66 -10.04 -9.46 -0.01
C LYS A 66 -8.75 -9.94 0.69
N LEU A 67 -7.95 -9.03 1.23
CA LEU A 67 -6.76 -9.38 2.01
C LEU A 67 -7.09 -9.98 3.37
N LYS A 68 -8.16 -9.52 4.04
CA LYS A 68 -8.61 -10.06 5.33
C LYS A 68 -9.21 -11.47 5.21
N GLU A 69 -9.83 -11.80 4.07
CA GLU A 69 -10.32 -13.16 3.80
C GLU A 69 -9.18 -14.18 3.77
N LYS A 70 -7.95 -13.76 3.47
CA LYS A 70 -6.75 -14.57 3.67
C LYS A 70 -6.37 -14.52 5.16
N GLU A 71 -6.77 -15.54 5.92
CA GLU A 71 -6.66 -15.68 7.40
C GLU A 71 -5.29 -15.35 8.05
N LYS A 72 -4.23 -15.17 7.26
CA LYS A 72 -2.84 -15.06 7.75
C LYS A 72 -2.15 -13.76 7.35
N ILE A 73 -2.87 -12.76 6.86
CA ILE A 73 -2.27 -11.50 6.41
C ILE A 73 -2.26 -10.45 7.53
N HIS A 74 -1.08 -9.92 7.83
CA HIS A 74 -0.91 -8.76 8.71
C HIS A 74 -0.73 -7.50 7.88
N ILE A 75 -1.59 -6.50 8.07
CA ILE A 75 -1.62 -5.27 7.29
C ILE A 75 -1.14 -4.10 8.16
N GLN A 76 -0.11 -3.40 7.72
CA GLN A 76 0.36 -2.15 8.32
C GLN A 76 0.09 -0.99 7.37
N GLN A 77 -0.44 0.11 7.88
CA GLN A 77 -0.67 1.34 7.12
C GLN A 77 0.16 2.47 7.71
N ASP A 78 1.05 3.04 6.91
CA ASP A 78 1.83 4.20 7.34
C ASP A 78 0.98 5.46 7.19
N LYS A 79 0.54 6.05 8.32
CA LYS A 79 -0.13 7.36 8.32
C LYS A 79 0.92 8.48 8.28
N TRP A 80 1.26 8.93 7.08
CA TRP A 80 2.07 10.14 6.90
C TRP A 80 1.28 11.42 7.20
N SER A 81 -0.05 11.39 7.02
CA SER A 81 -0.96 12.53 7.17
C SER A 81 -1.08 13.11 8.59
N LEU A 82 -0.68 12.39 9.65
CA LEU A 82 -0.76 12.90 11.03
C LEU A 82 0.50 13.66 11.51
N MET A 83 1.61 13.59 10.77
CA MET A 83 2.87 14.24 11.19
C MET A 83 3.11 15.62 10.56
N PHE A 84 2.32 16.02 9.56
CA PHE A 84 2.56 17.24 8.78
C PHE A 84 1.38 18.23 8.78
N GLN A 85 0.43 18.11 9.71
CA GLN A 85 -0.66 19.10 9.91
C GLN A 85 -0.31 20.25 10.88
N HIS A 86 0.97 20.54 11.09
CA HIS A 86 1.45 21.70 11.86
C HIS A 86 2.38 22.57 11.04
#